data_AF-A0A1F4AF37-F1
#
_entry.id   AF-A0A1F4AF37-F1
#
_cell.length_a   1.000
_cell.length_b   1.000
_cell.length_c   1.000
_cell.angle_alpha   90.00
_cell.angle_beta   90.00
_cell.angle_gamma   90.00
#
_symmetry.space_group_name_H-M   'P 1'
#
loop_
_entity.id
_entity.type
_entity.pdbx_description
1 polymer ?
#
loop_
_entity_poly.entity_id
_entity_poly.type
_entity_poly.pdbx_seq_one_letter_code
_entity_poly.pdbx_strand_id
1 'polypeptide(L)' 'MTIMKFDKVTASPVFPQGHKWQFEKRKGGYESDATALIRCMLEDDAIREDQERAWERWRNDESKLRKP' A
#
# COMPACT_ATOMS: atom_id res chain seq x y z
N MET A 1 -5.53 -12.64 -25.96
CA MET A 1 -4.54 -12.19 -24.96
C MET A 1 -4.85 -10.73 -24.67
N THR A 2 -5.58 -10.44 -23.59
CA THR A 2 -6.08 -9.08 -23.32
C THR A 2 -4.99 -8.26 -22.66
N ILE A 3 -4.38 -7.36 -23.43
CA ILE A 3 -3.39 -6.39 -22.96
C ILE A 3 -4.14 -5.38 -22.08
N MET A 4 -3.91 -5.41 -20.76
CA MET A 4 -4.41 -4.36 -19.87
C MET A 4 -3.66 -3.06 -20.21
N LYS A 5 -4.39 -2.06 -20.73
CA LYS A 5 -3.85 -0.73 -21.02
C LYS A 5 -3.71 0.06 -19.72
N PHE A 6 -2.50 0.14 -19.18
CA PHE A 6 -2.15 1.01 -18.05
C PHE A 6 -1.87 2.47 -18.46
N ASP A 7 -2.46 2.94 -19.57
CA ASP A 7 -2.14 4.23 -20.20
C ASP A 7 -2.54 5.46 -19.36
N LYS A 8 -3.15 5.25 -18.18
CA LYS A 8 -3.61 6.31 -17.28
C LYS A 8 -3.37 5.99 -15.81
N VAL A 9 -2.22 5.41 -15.46
CA VAL A 9 -1.80 5.43 -14.05
C VAL A 9 -1.40 6.87 -13.73
N THR A 10 -2.35 7.64 -13.18
CA THR A 10 -2.08 8.97 -12.63
C THR A 10 -0.98 8.85 -11.60
N ALA A 11 -0.03 9.79 -11.59
CA ALA A 11 1.01 9.84 -10.57
C ALA A 11 0.38 9.66 -9.19
N SER A 12 0.83 8.66 -8.44
CA SER A 12 0.37 8.50 -7.06
C SER A 12 0.81 9.74 -6.30
N PRO A 13 -0.10 10.47 -5.63
CA PRO A 13 0.30 11.59 -4.79
C PRO A 13 1.10 11.12 -3.56
N VAL A 14 1.08 9.82 -3.26
CA VAL A 14 1.71 9.22 -2.08
C VAL A 14 3.01 8.48 -2.44
N PHE A 15 3.09 7.89 -3.64
CA PHE A 15 4.28 7.12 -4.03
C PHE A 15 5.14 7.90 -5.03
N PRO A 16 6.41 8.17 -4.70
CA PRO A 16 7.31 8.89 -5.60
C PRO A 16 7.46 8.14 -6.93
N GLN A 17 7.27 8.86 -8.04
CA GLN A 17 7.47 8.29 -9.37
C GLN A 17 8.91 7.83 -9.57
N GLY A 18 9.07 6.65 -10.19
CA GLY A 18 10.39 6.08 -10.48
C GLY A 18 11.10 5.44 -9.28
N HIS A 19 10.53 5.52 -8.08
CA HIS A 19 11.09 4.84 -6.91
C HIS A 19 10.81 3.34 -7.00
N LYS A 20 11.88 2.54 -6.94
CA LYS A 20 11.81 1.08 -6.92
C LYS A 20 12.19 0.58 -5.52
N TRP A 21 11.21 0.10 -4.78
CA TRP A 21 11.41 -0.53 -3.49
C TRP A 21 12.15 -1.86 -3.67
N GLN A 22 13.35 -1.95 -3.10
CA GLN A 22 14.12 -3.20 -3.05
C GLN A 22 13.76 -3.90 -1.74
N PHE A 23 13.09 -5.04 -1.81
CA PHE A 23 12.67 -5.79 -0.63
C PHE A 23 13.15 -7.24 -0.70
N GLU A 24 13.48 -7.80 0.46
CA GLU A 24 13.80 -9.21 0.61
C GLU A 24 12.77 -9.89 1.51
N LYS A 25 12.49 -11.16 1.23
CA LYS A 25 11.63 -11.98 2.09
C LYS A 25 12.34 -12.39 3.36
N ARG A 26 11.61 -12.46 4.48
CA ARG A 26 12.12 -12.99 5.74
C ARG A 26 12.54 -14.45 5.59
N LYS A 27 13.67 -14.81 6.19
CA LYS A 27 14.13 -16.20 6.27
C LYS A 27 13.35 -16.93 7.37
N GLY A 28 12.94 -18.16 7.13
CA GLY A 28 12.31 -19.03 8.14
C GLY A 28 10.78 -19.04 8.19
N GLY A 29 10.10 -18.52 7.16
CA GLY A 29 8.64 -18.61 7.07
C GLY A 29 8.14 -18.27 5.67
N TYR A 30 6.85 -18.51 5.42
CA TYR A 30 6.21 -18.04 4.20
C TYR A 30 5.96 -16.53 4.28
N GLU A 31 6.48 -15.79 3.31
CA GLU A 31 6.15 -14.38 3.09
C GLU A 31 5.86 -14.21 1.59
N SER A 32 4.72 -13.58 1.25
CA SER A 32 4.40 -13.27 -0.14
C SER A 32 5.19 -12.04 -0.61
N ASP A 33 5.38 -11.88 -1.92
CA ASP A 33 6.07 -10.70 -2.48
C ASP A 33 5.35 -9.40 -2.11
N ALA A 34 4.01 -9.43 -2.10
CA ALA A 34 3.21 -8.28 -1.68
C ALA A 34 3.45 -7.94 -0.20
N THR A 35 3.51 -8.95 0.68
CA THR A 35 3.77 -8.74 2.12
C THR A 35 5.15 -8.16 2.36
N ALA A 36 6.18 -8.69 1.69
CA ALA A 36 7.54 -8.20 1.84
C ALA A 36 7.71 -6.76 1.29
N LEU A 37 7.06 -6.45 0.17
CA LEU A 37 7.00 -5.11 -0.39
C LEU A 37 6.34 -4.11 0.56
N ILE A 38 5.12 -4.41 1.06
CA ILE A 38 4.39 -3.52 1.97
C ILE A 38 5.20 -3.28 3.24
N ARG A 39 5.83 -4.33 3.79
CA ARG A 39 6.71 -4.19 4.95
C ARG A 39 7.86 -3.21 4.68
N CYS A 40 8.54 -3.35 3.55
CA CYS A 40 9.62 -2.46 3.15
C CYS A 40 9.13 -1.01 2.98
N MET A 41 7.96 -0.81 2.38
CA MET A 41 7.39 0.53 2.21
C MET A 41 7.03 1.21 3.55
N LEU A 42 6.64 0.45 4.57
CA LEU A 42 6.34 0.97 5.90
C LEU A 42 7.59 1.35 6.73
N GLU A 43 8.79 1.10 6.21
CA GLU A 43 10.03 1.63 6.79
C GLU A 43 10.18 3.14 6.50
N ASP A 44 9.47 3.67 5.50
CA ASP A 44 9.37 5.10 5.23
C ASP A 44 8.31 5.74 6.12
N ASP A 45 8.73 6.70 6.93
CA ASP A 45 7.87 7.37 7.92
C ASP A 45 6.67 8.08 7.26
N ALA A 46 6.83 8.66 6.07
CA ALA A 46 5.74 9.35 5.38
C ALA A 46 4.67 8.37 4.90
N ILE A 47 5.08 7.19 4.41
CA ILE A 47 4.15 6.13 4.02
C ILE A 47 3.48 5.54 5.26
N ARG A 48 4.23 5.28 6.34
CA ARG A 48 3.68 4.73 7.57
C ARG A 48 2.62 5.64 8.18
N GLU A 49 2.91 6.93 8.33
CA GLU A 49 1.95 7.91 8.86
C GLU A 49 0.70 8.02 7.98
N ASP A 50 0.84 8.00 6.66
CA ASP A 50 -0.31 8.05 5.75
C ASP A 50 -1.21 6.81 5.91
N GLN A 51 -0.62 5.62 5.98
CA GLN A 51 -1.36 4.37 6.20
C GLN A 51 -2.07 4.36 7.57
N GLU A 52 -1.42 4.83 8.62
CA GLU A 52 -2.02 4.95 9.96
C GLU A 52 -3.22 5.90 9.96
N ARG A 53 -3.06 7.10 9.37
CA ARG A 53 -4.17 8.08 9.26
C ARG A 53 -5.31 7.56 8.40
N ALA A 54 -5.02 6.87 7.30
CA ALA A 54 -6.04 6.24 6.46
C ALA A 54 -6.81 5.17 7.24
N TRP A 55 -6.10 4.35 8.02
CA TRP A 55 -6.70 3.33 8.88
C TRP A 55 -7.56 3.91 10.01
N GLU A 56 -7.09 4.97 10.67
CA GLU A 56 -7.86 5.70 11.67
C GLU A 56 -9.14 6.29 11.10
N ARG A 57 -9.05 6.98 9.96
CA ARG A 57 -10.22 7.51 9.24
C ARG A 57 -11.20 6.39 8.91
N TRP A 58 -10.71 5.27 8.37
CA TRP A 58 -11.56 4.14 8.02
C TRP A 58 -12.26 3.51 9.23
N ARG A 59 -11.53 3.31 10.34
CA ARG A 59 -12.09 2.72 11.58
C ARG A 59 -13.10 3.62 12.28
N ASN A 60 -12.90 4.92 12.23
CA ASN A 60 -13.75 5.91 12.90
C ASN A 60 -14.88 6.41 11.98
N ASP A 61 -15.00 5.90 10.76
CA ASP A 61 -16.08 6.23 9.84
C ASP A 61 -17.36 5.49 10.24
N GLU A 62 -18.17 6.12 11.09
CA GLU A 62 -19.45 5.60 11.57
C GLU A 62 -20.44 5.27 10.44
N SER A 63 -20.28 5.88 9.27
CA SER A 63 -21.14 5.60 8.11
C SER A 63 -21.04 4.14 7.65
N LYS A 64 -19.94 3.44 7.99
CA LYS A 64 -19.72 2.03 7.64
C LYS A 64 -20.37 1.04 8.60
N LEU A 65 -20.81 1.49 9.78
CA LEU A 65 -21.58 0.69 10.73
C LEU A 65 -23.09 0.79 10.50
N ARG A 66 -23.54 1.75 9.68
CA ARG A 66 -24.94 1.84 9.29
C ARG A 66 -25.26 0.76 8.25
N LYS A 67 -26.22 -0.12 8.58
CA LYS A 67 -26.85 -1.00 7.59
C LYS A 67 -27.55 -0.14 6.52
N PRO A 68 -27.58 -0.61 5.26
CA PRO A 68 -28.29 0.07 4.19
C PRO A 68 -29.78 0.23 4.50
#